data_AF-H3BRA5-F1
#
_entry.id   AF-H3BRA5-F1
#
_cell.length_a   1.000
_cell.length_b   1.000
_cell.length_c   1.000
_cell.angle_alpha   90.00
_cell.angle_beta   90.00
_cell.angle_gamma   90.00
#
_symmetry.space_group_name_H-M   'P 1'
#
loop_
_entity.id
_entity.type
_entity.pdbx_description
1 polymer ?
#
loop_
_entity_poly.entity_id
_entity_poly.type
_entity_poly.pdbx_seq_one_letter_code
_entity_poly.pdbx_strand_id
1 'polypeptide(L)'
;MLDLEVVPERSLGNEQWEFTLGMPLAQAVAILQKHCRIIKNVQVLYSEQVIEVCDLTKVKLKYCGVHFNSQAIAPTIEQIDQSFGATHPGVYNSAEQLFHLNFRGLSFSFQLDSWTEAPKYEPNFAHGLASLQIPHGATVKRMYIYSGNSLQDTKAPMMPLSCFL
;
A
#
# COMPACT_ATOMS: atom_id res chain seq x y z
N MET A 1 10.34 1.88 15.36
CA MET A 1 9.43 1.61 14.22
C MET A 1 9.23 2.93 13.51
N LEU A 2 9.34 2.98 12.18
CA LEU A 2 9.15 4.23 11.43
C LEU A 2 7.67 4.63 11.51
N ASP A 3 7.38 5.90 11.78
CA ASP A 3 6.02 6.46 11.75
C ASP A 3 5.88 7.33 10.51
N LEU A 4 4.99 6.92 9.60
CA LEU A 4 4.91 7.41 8.24
C LEU A 4 3.48 7.78 7.86
N GLU A 5 3.32 8.92 7.21
CA GLU A 5 2.12 9.35 6.51
C GLU A 5 2.12 8.78 5.10
N VAL A 6 0.98 8.22 4.71
CA VAL A 6 0.68 7.75 3.37
C VAL A 6 -0.06 8.85 2.64
N VAL A 7 0.48 9.29 1.50
CA VAL A 7 -0.17 10.25 0.61
C VAL A 7 -0.46 9.56 -0.73
N PRO A 8 -1.72 9.19 -1.02
CA PRO A 8 -2.11 8.57 -2.29
C PRO A 8 -1.60 9.37 -3.49
N GLU A 9 -1.22 8.68 -4.57
CA GLU A 9 -0.65 9.27 -5.79
C GLU A 9 0.67 10.05 -5.61
N ARG A 10 1.25 10.11 -4.41
CA ARG A 10 2.37 11.03 -4.14
C ARG A 10 3.52 10.41 -3.39
N SER A 11 3.35 10.01 -2.12
CA SER A 11 4.50 9.75 -1.26
C SER A 11 4.22 8.91 -0.02
N LEU A 12 5.30 8.42 0.57
CA LEU A 12 5.38 7.79 1.88
C LEU A 12 6.49 8.46 2.69
N GLY A 13 6.17 9.03 3.84
CA GLY A 13 7.16 9.81 4.58
C GLY A 13 6.68 10.39 5.89
N ASN A 14 7.42 11.34 6.43
CA ASN A 14 7.05 12.16 7.57
C ASN A 14 7.60 13.58 7.39
N GLU A 15 7.55 14.39 8.44
CA GLU A 15 8.00 15.79 8.41
C GLU A 15 9.50 15.96 8.11
N GLN A 16 10.31 14.92 8.30
CA GLN A 16 11.77 14.98 8.13
C GLN A 16 12.22 14.52 6.74
N TRP A 17 11.51 13.55 6.16
CA TRP A 17 11.82 12.96 4.85
C TRP A 17 10.60 12.28 4.25
N GLU A 18 10.56 12.23 2.92
CA GLU A 18 9.54 11.47 2.19
C GLU A 18 10.13 10.79 0.96
N PHE A 19 9.68 9.58 0.67
CA PHE A 19 9.87 8.94 -0.62
C PHE A 19 8.69 9.29 -1.51
N THR A 20 8.95 9.92 -2.65
CA THR A 20 7.93 10.34 -3.61
C THR A 20 7.92 9.40 -4.82
N LEU A 21 6.76 9.22 -5.44
CA LEU A 21 6.67 8.51 -6.71
C LEU A 21 7.51 9.24 -7.77
N GLY A 22 8.23 8.48 -8.60
CA GLY A 22 9.17 9.00 -9.58
C GLY A 22 10.43 9.63 -9.00
N MET A 23 10.69 9.51 -7.69
CA MET A 23 11.94 9.96 -7.07
C MET A 23 13.15 9.26 -7.71
N PRO A 24 14.19 9.99 -8.16
CA PRO A 24 15.43 9.37 -8.63
C PRO A 24 16.09 8.53 -7.53
N LEU A 25 16.62 7.35 -7.89
CA LEU A 25 17.28 6.45 -6.94
C LEU A 25 18.36 7.16 -6.10
N ALA A 26 19.13 8.07 -6.71
CA ALA A 26 20.17 8.84 -6.01
C ALA A 26 19.61 9.66 -4.84
N GLN A 27 18.42 10.23 -4.99
CA GLN A 27 17.78 11.01 -3.93
C GLN A 27 17.23 10.11 -2.83
N ALA A 28 16.63 8.98 -3.19
CA ALA A 28 16.20 7.97 -2.22
C ALA A 28 17.39 7.49 -1.38
N VAL A 29 18.53 7.21 -2.03
CA VAL A 29 19.78 6.85 -1.34
C VAL A 29 20.28 7.99 -0.43
N ALA A 30 20.20 9.24 -0.87
CA ALA A 30 20.59 10.38 -0.04
C ALA A 30 19.72 10.51 1.23
N ILE A 31 18.41 10.27 1.14
CA ILE A 31 17.50 10.21 2.30
C ILE A 31 17.95 9.11 3.26
N LEU A 32 18.19 7.90 2.75
CA LEU A 32 18.63 6.75 3.53
C LEU A 32 19.96 7.02 4.24
N GLN A 33 20.92 7.62 3.54
CA GLN A 33 22.22 8.00 4.09
C GLN A 33 22.09 9.05 5.20
N LYS A 34 21.29 10.09 4.98
CA LYS A 34 21.06 11.18 5.95
C LYS A 34 20.34 10.68 7.22
N HIS A 35 19.48 9.67 7.10
CA HIS A 35 18.65 9.15 8.19
C HIS A 35 19.06 7.73 8.66
N CYS A 36 20.31 7.32 8.42
CA CYS A 36 20.83 5.99 8.73
C CYS A 36 20.79 5.61 10.23
N ARG A 37 20.66 6.60 11.13
CA ARG A 37 20.48 6.35 12.57
C ARG A 37 19.11 5.78 12.91
N ILE A 38 18.10 6.06 12.07
CA ILE A 38 16.70 5.71 12.30
C ILE A 38 16.28 4.60 11.33
N ILE A 39 16.66 4.71 10.05
CA ILE A 39 16.39 3.71 9.02
C ILE A 39 17.55 2.70 9.00
N LYS A 40 17.30 1.48 9.50
CA LYS A 40 18.28 0.40 9.63
C LYS A 40 17.83 -0.85 8.89
N ASN A 41 18.78 -1.75 8.58
CA ASN A 41 18.53 -3.03 7.91
C ASN A 41 17.79 -2.86 6.56
N VAL A 42 18.31 -1.96 5.72
CA VAL A 42 17.68 -1.59 4.46
C VAL A 42 18.00 -2.61 3.38
N GLN A 43 16.95 -3.10 2.71
CA GLN A 43 17.03 -3.73 1.40
C GLN A 43 16.47 -2.75 0.37
N VAL A 44 17.16 -2.59 -0.77
CA VAL A 44 16.77 -1.61 -1.80
C VAL A 44 16.28 -2.35 -3.03
N LEU A 45 14.99 -2.16 -3.34
CA LEU A 45 14.38 -2.44 -4.63
C LEU A 45 13.87 -1.11 -5.16
N TYR A 46 14.18 -0.79 -6.41
CA TYR A 46 13.83 0.49 -7.00
C TYR A 46 12.79 0.31 -8.11
N SER A 47 11.74 1.14 -8.05
CA SER A 47 10.73 1.26 -9.08
C SER A 47 10.38 2.73 -9.26
N GLU A 48 10.25 3.16 -10.52
CA GLU A 48 9.81 4.51 -10.87
C GLU A 48 8.28 4.65 -10.83
N GLN A 49 7.55 3.53 -10.75
CA GLN A 49 6.10 3.49 -10.94
C GLN A 49 5.32 3.33 -9.64
N VAL A 50 5.92 2.70 -8.63
CA VAL A 50 5.22 2.33 -7.39
C VAL A 50 6.14 2.47 -6.18
N ILE A 51 5.55 2.84 -5.04
CA ILE A 51 6.13 2.61 -3.72
C ILE A 51 5.40 1.41 -3.12
N GLU A 52 6.15 0.37 -2.78
CA GLU A 52 5.62 -0.85 -2.17
C GLU A 52 6.02 -0.95 -0.70
N VAL A 53 5.06 -1.27 0.16
CA VAL A 53 5.28 -1.62 1.57
C VAL A 53 4.99 -3.10 1.75
N CYS A 54 6.05 -3.92 1.87
CA CYS A 54 5.95 -5.39 1.93
C CYS A 54 5.71 -5.96 3.34
N ASP A 55 6.09 -5.22 4.39
CA ASP A 55 5.98 -5.67 5.78
C ASP A 55 5.48 -4.53 6.65
N LEU A 56 4.16 -4.46 6.77
CA LEU A 56 3.48 -3.41 7.52
C LEU A 56 3.75 -3.53 9.04
N THR A 57 4.24 -4.67 9.54
CA THR A 57 4.55 -4.84 10.97
C THR A 57 5.79 -4.06 11.41
N LYS A 58 6.62 -3.61 10.45
CA LYS A 58 7.86 -2.85 10.69
C LYS A 58 7.66 -1.34 10.63
N VAL A 59 6.45 -0.87 10.33
CA VAL A 59 6.11 0.55 10.17
C VAL A 59 4.79 0.88 10.86
N LYS A 60 4.61 2.13 11.28
CA LYS A 60 3.30 2.71 11.61
C LYS A 60 2.88 3.54 10.41
N LEU A 61 1.66 3.33 9.94
CA LEU A 61 1.14 4.06 8.80
C LEU A 61 -0.08 4.86 9.20
N LYS A 62 -0.09 6.11 8.75
CA LYS A 62 -1.17 7.07 8.93
C LYS A 62 -1.71 7.53 7.59
N TYR A 63 -2.98 7.89 7.60
CA TYR A 63 -3.64 8.58 6.50
C TYR A 63 -4.53 9.70 7.08
N CYS A 64 -4.37 10.91 6.56
CA CYS A 64 -4.97 12.12 7.11
C CYS A 64 -4.67 12.28 8.62
N GLY A 65 -3.47 11.90 9.05
CA GLY A 65 -3.04 11.96 10.46
C GLY A 65 -3.60 10.86 11.36
N VAL A 66 -4.46 9.96 10.86
CA VAL A 66 -5.05 8.85 11.63
C VAL A 66 -4.32 7.55 11.32
N HIS A 67 -3.94 6.81 12.35
CA HIS A 67 -3.28 5.52 12.18
C HIS A 67 -4.26 4.44 11.69
N PHE A 68 -3.93 3.78 10.59
CA PHE A 68 -4.64 2.58 10.12
C PHE A 68 -3.81 1.30 10.28
N ASN A 69 -2.51 1.43 10.56
CA ASN A 69 -1.62 0.31 10.83
C ASN A 69 -0.61 0.68 11.94
N SER A 70 -0.55 -0.12 13.00
CA SER A 70 0.47 -0.03 14.04
C SER A 70 0.52 -1.33 14.86
N GLN A 71 1.38 -1.41 15.88
CA GLN A 71 1.36 -2.55 16.82
C GLN A 71 0.02 -2.74 17.54
N ALA A 72 -0.76 -1.67 17.70
CA ALA A 72 -2.06 -1.71 18.37
C ALA A 72 -3.25 -1.74 17.38
N ILE A 73 -2.99 -1.54 16.09
CA ILE A 73 -4.03 -1.40 15.05
C ILE A 73 -3.64 -2.30 13.88
N ALA A 74 -4.34 -3.42 13.73
CA ALA A 74 -4.13 -4.30 12.59
C ALA A 74 -4.76 -3.69 11.33
N PRO A 75 -4.09 -3.72 10.17
CA PRO A 75 -4.64 -3.24 8.92
C PRO A 75 -5.60 -4.28 8.35
N THR A 76 -6.76 -4.46 8.96
CA THR A 76 -7.82 -5.34 8.45
C THR A 76 -8.62 -4.65 7.35
N ILE A 77 -9.44 -5.39 6.62
CA ILE A 77 -10.32 -4.83 5.60
C ILE A 77 -11.24 -3.75 6.20
N GLU A 78 -11.83 -4.02 7.35
CA GLU A 78 -12.74 -3.08 8.02
C GLU A 78 -12.00 -1.79 8.41
N GLN A 79 -10.76 -1.91 8.87
CA GLN A 79 -9.92 -0.75 9.19
C GLN A 79 -9.56 0.04 7.92
N ILE A 80 -9.26 -0.63 6.81
CA ILE A 80 -9.00 0.02 5.51
C ILE A 80 -10.27 0.71 5.00
N ASP A 81 -11.42 0.06 5.04
CA ASP A 81 -12.71 0.65 4.65
C ASP A 81 -13.07 1.86 5.50
N GLN A 82 -12.80 1.81 6.80
CA GLN A 82 -12.99 2.96 7.70
C GLN A 82 -12.05 4.12 7.36
N SER A 83 -10.81 3.84 6.97
CA SER A 83 -9.80 4.87 6.69
C SER A 83 -9.91 5.47 5.28
N PHE A 84 -10.27 4.67 4.26
CA PHE A 84 -10.21 5.05 2.85
C PHE A 84 -11.57 5.02 2.14
N GLY A 85 -12.61 4.46 2.76
CA GLY A 85 -13.98 4.41 2.24
C GLY A 85 -14.38 3.05 1.63
N ALA A 86 -15.54 2.53 2.03
CA ALA A 86 -16.01 1.17 1.74
C ALA A 86 -16.56 0.92 0.31
N THR A 87 -16.02 1.57 -0.74
CA THR A 87 -16.69 1.63 -2.05
C THR A 87 -16.04 0.85 -3.20
N HIS A 88 -14.99 0.06 -2.94
CA HIS A 88 -14.29 -0.65 -4.00
C HIS A 88 -14.59 -2.16 -4.00
N PRO A 89 -15.15 -2.73 -5.08
CA PRO A 89 -15.19 -4.18 -5.24
C PRO A 89 -13.75 -4.66 -5.32
N GLY A 90 -13.36 -5.54 -4.39
CA GLY A 90 -12.02 -6.08 -4.44
C GLY A 90 -11.84 -7.06 -5.61
N VAL A 91 -10.63 -7.11 -6.13
CA VAL A 91 -10.24 -7.92 -7.28
C VAL A 91 -9.35 -9.05 -6.78
N TYR A 92 -9.73 -10.29 -7.08
CA TYR A 92 -8.92 -11.45 -6.75
C TYR A 92 -7.96 -11.79 -7.89
N ASN A 93 -6.69 -11.95 -7.55
CA ASN A 93 -5.64 -12.42 -8.44
C ASN A 93 -5.31 -13.88 -8.13
N SER A 94 -5.75 -14.81 -8.99
CA SER A 94 -5.51 -16.23 -8.82
C SER A 94 -4.05 -16.66 -9.02
N ALA A 95 -3.24 -15.90 -9.76
CA ALA A 95 -1.83 -16.22 -9.95
C ALA A 95 -1.02 -15.96 -8.68
N GLU A 96 -1.35 -14.89 -7.97
CA GLU A 96 -0.67 -14.51 -6.72
C GLU A 96 -1.39 -15.01 -5.46
N GLN A 97 -2.62 -15.55 -5.60
CA GLN A 97 -3.50 -15.90 -4.49
C GLN A 97 -3.72 -14.70 -3.54
N LEU A 98 -3.83 -13.50 -4.13
CA LEU A 98 -4.00 -12.24 -3.41
C LEU A 98 -5.35 -11.62 -3.75
N PHE A 99 -5.99 -11.04 -2.75
CA PHE A 99 -7.16 -10.20 -2.91
C PHE A 99 -6.75 -8.74 -2.79
N HIS A 100 -7.09 -7.93 -3.79
CA HIS A 100 -6.68 -6.54 -3.89
C HIS A 100 -7.88 -5.61 -3.70
N LEU A 101 -7.77 -4.66 -2.77
CA LEU A 101 -8.62 -3.47 -2.72
C LEU A 101 -7.89 -2.33 -3.43
N ASN A 102 -8.45 -1.84 -4.53
CA ASN A 102 -7.86 -0.76 -5.31
C ASN A 102 -8.59 0.54 -5.01
N PHE A 103 -7.82 1.56 -4.68
CA PHE A 103 -8.25 2.93 -4.51
C PHE A 103 -7.51 3.79 -5.53
N ARG A 104 -7.98 5.00 -5.78
CA ARG A 104 -7.18 5.94 -6.56
C ARG A 104 -5.85 6.21 -5.83
N GLY A 105 -4.76 5.87 -6.48
CA GLY A 105 -3.40 6.06 -6.03
C GLY A 105 -2.89 5.10 -4.95
N LEU A 106 -3.69 4.10 -4.58
CA LEU A 106 -3.40 3.15 -3.52
C LEU A 106 -3.95 1.76 -3.83
N SER A 107 -3.28 0.71 -3.38
CA SER A 107 -3.90 -0.60 -3.28
C SER A 107 -3.42 -1.37 -2.07
N PHE A 108 -4.28 -2.22 -1.55
CA PHE A 108 -4.02 -3.09 -0.42
C PHE A 108 -4.24 -4.53 -0.84
N SER A 109 -3.25 -5.38 -0.59
CA SER A 109 -3.28 -6.79 -0.96
C SER A 109 -3.34 -7.65 0.29
N PHE A 110 -4.32 -8.52 0.36
CA PHE A 110 -4.58 -9.44 1.47
C PHE A 110 -4.23 -10.86 1.04
N GLN A 111 -3.61 -11.61 1.94
CA GLN A 111 -3.28 -13.01 1.72
C GLN A 111 -4.39 -13.92 2.22
N LEU A 112 -4.71 -14.96 1.46
CA LEU A 112 -5.85 -15.84 1.69
C LEU A 112 -5.47 -17.18 2.34
N ASP A 113 -4.33 -17.29 3.01
CA ASP A 113 -3.77 -18.60 3.46
C ASP A 113 -4.71 -19.45 4.35
N SER A 114 -5.73 -18.86 4.96
CA SER A 114 -6.75 -19.54 5.76
C SER A 114 -8.06 -19.86 5.01
N TRP A 115 -8.12 -19.68 3.69
CA TRP A 115 -9.27 -20.03 2.88
C TRP A 115 -9.17 -21.52 2.51
N THR A 116 -9.84 -22.38 3.30
CA THR A 116 -9.88 -23.83 3.05
C THR A 116 -10.57 -24.21 1.74
N GLU A 117 -11.24 -23.26 1.09
CA GLU A 117 -11.75 -23.35 -0.28
C GLU A 117 -11.33 -22.08 -1.02
N ALA A 118 -10.85 -22.21 -2.26
CA ALA A 118 -10.65 -21.06 -3.13
C ALA A 118 -11.93 -20.19 -3.10
N PRO A 119 -11.81 -18.84 -3.05
CA PRO A 119 -12.98 -17.97 -3.15
C PRO A 119 -13.83 -18.48 -4.31
N LYS A 120 -15.08 -18.86 -4.05
CA LYS A 120 -16.02 -19.21 -5.12
C LYS A 120 -16.26 -17.93 -5.91
N TYR A 121 -15.39 -17.70 -6.90
CA TYR A 121 -15.48 -16.59 -7.82
C TYR A 121 -16.66 -16.88 -8.73
N GLU A 122 -17.83 -16.33 -8.41
CA GLU A 122 -18.96 -16.34 -9.31
C GLU A 122 -18.90 -15.09 -10.20
N PRO A 123 -18.65 -15.24 -11.52
CA PRO A 123 -18.44 -14.12 -12.44
C PRO A 123 -19.67 -13.22 -12.65
N ASN A 124 -20.83 -13.57 -12.07
CA ASN A 124 -22.10 -12.86 -12.24
C ASN A 124 -22.47 -11.93 -11.06
N PHE A 125 -21.66 -11.83 -10.01
CA PHE A 125 -21.95 -10.93 -8.89
C PHE A 125 -21.37 -9.53 -9.13
N ALA A 126 -22.18 -8.67 -9.75
CA ALA A 126 -21.91 -7.26 -9.96
C ALA A 126 -22.06 -6.38 -8.69
N HIS A 127 -22.03 -6.95 -7.47
CA HIS A 127 -22.44 -6.22 -6.26
C HIS A 127 -21.52 -6.45 -5.05
N GLY A 128 -20.39 -5.72 -5.02
CA GLY A 128 -19.68 -5.32 -3.80
C GLY A 128 -19.10 -6.44 -2.91
N LEU A 129 -18.51 -6.03 -1.78
CA LEU A 129 -17.89 -6.87 -0.75
C LEU A 129 -18.80 -7.99 -0.19
N ALA A 130 -20.09 -8.01 -0.54
CA ALA A 130 -21.09 -8.94 -0.04
C ALA A 130 -20.96 -10.38 -0.58
N SER A 131 -20.23 -10.60 -1.68
CA SER A 131 -20.12 -11.92 -2.32
C SER A 131 -18.87 -12.71 -1.93
N LEU A 132 -17.84 -12.05 -1.40
CA LEU A 132 -16.65 -12.69 -0.87
C LEU A 132 -16.84 -12.88 0.63
N GLN A 133 -17.00 -14.12 1.09
CA GLN A 133 -16.87 -14.45 2.51
C GLN A 133 -15.39 -14.32 2.89
N ILE A 134 -14.91 -13.09 3.03
CA ILE A 134 -13.55 -12.82 3.50
C ILE A 134 -13.54 -13.19 4.99
N PRO A 135 -12.62 -14.06 5.44
CA PRO A 135 -12.46 -14.36 6.85
C PRO A 135 -12.25 -13.07 7.64
N HIS A 136 -13.09 -12.85 8.63
CA HIS A 136 -12.96 -11.74 9.57
C HIS A 136 -11.53 -11.75 10.15
N GLY A 137 -10.83 -10.62 10.03
CA GLY A 137 -9.48 -10.44 10.57
C GLY A 137 -8.31 -10.72 9.61
N ALA A 138 -8.55 -10.93 8.31
CA ALA A 138 -7.47 -10.90 7.32
C ALA A 138 -6.76 -9.53 7.34
N THR A 139 -5.42 -9.53 7.31
CA THR A 139 -4.60 -8.32 7.36
C THR A 139 -3.88 -8.06 6.05
N VAL A 140 -3.56 -6.80 5.79
CA VAL A 140 -2.79 -6.38 4.62
C VAL A 140 -1.40 -7.03 4.63
N LYS A 141 -1.10 -7.78 3.56
CA LYS A 141 0.23 -8.31 3.27
C LYS A 141 1.11 -7.25 2.61
N ARG A 142 0.56 -6.53 1.63
CA ARG A 142 1.28 -5.53 0.84
C ARG A 142 0.42 -4.31 0.57
N MET A 143 1.04 -3.14 0.61
CA MET A 143 0.42 -1.87 0.20
C MET A 143 1.23 -1.26 -0.93
N TYR A 144 0.54 -0.68 -1.90
CA TYR A 144 1.16 0.04 -3.00
C TYR A 144 0.64 1.47 -3.04
N ILE A 145 1.55 2.42 -3.33
CA ILE A 145 1.23 3.79 -3.73
C ILE A 145 1.66 3.91 -5.18
N TYR A 146 0.81 4.47 -6.02
CA TYR A 146 1.03 4.58 -7.46
C TYR A 146 0.21 5.73 -8.04
N SER A 147 0.36 6.05 -9.33
CA SER A 147 -0.47 7.08 -9.98
C SER A 147 -1.61 6.44 -10.76
N GLY A 148 -2.85 6.91 -10.60
CA GLY A 148 -4.02 6.38 -11.32
C GLY A 148 -4.90 5.46 -10.47
N ASN A 149 -5.67 4.60 -11.11
CA ASN A 149 -6.76 3.84 -10.45
C ASN A 149 -6.41 2.39 -10.10
N SER A 150 -5.37 1.82 -10.73
CA SER A 150 -4.97 0.43 -10.51
C SER A 150 -3.47 0.24 -10.76
N LEU A 151 -2.92 -0.86 -10.23
CA LEU A 151 -1.54 -1.28 -10.52
C LEU A 151 -1.31 -1.64 -12.00
N GLN A 152 -2.35 -1.98 -12.75
CA GLN A 152 -2.23 -2.33 -14.18
C GLN A 152 -2.13 -1.08 -15.05
N ASP A 153 -2.75 0.02 -14.62
CA ASP A 153 -2.84 1.26 -15.39
C ASP A 153 -1.82 2.32 -14.95
N THR A 154 -1.05 2.04 -13.89
CA THR A 154 -0.09 3.01 -13.35
C THR A 154 1.03 3.32 -14.35
N LYS A 155 1.47 4.57 -14.33
CA LYS A 155 2.62 5.06 -15.08
C LYS A 155 3.53 5.81 -14.15
N ALA A 156 4.83 5.77 -14.42
CA ALA A 156 5.79 6.61 -13.72
C ALA A 156 5.37 8.08 -13.86
N PRO A 157 5.21 8.82 -12.75
CA PRO A 157 4.94 10.24 -12.85
C PRO A 157 6.16 10.94 -13.47
N MET A 158 5.93 12.12 -14.06
CA MET A 158 7.06 12.97 -14.45
C MET A 158 7.93 13.25 -13.22
N MET A 159 9.26 13.25 -13.42
CA MET A 159 10.20 13.51 -12.32
C MET A 159 9.79 14.80 -11.58
N PRO A 160 9.61 14.73 -10.25
CA PRO A 160 9.26 15.92 -9.48
C PRO A 160 10.28 17.03 -9.69
N LEU A 161 9.83 18.27 -9.87
CA LEU A 161 10.73 19.40 -10.12
C LEU A 161 11.72 19.66 -8.97
N SER A 162 11.34 19.30 -7.74
CA SER A 162 12.21 19.31 -6.57
C SER A 162 13.44 18.41 -6.71
N CYS A 163 13.45 17.52 -7.71
CA CYS A 163 14.57 16.62 -7.95
C CYS A 163 15.71 17.25 -8.76
N PHE A 164 15.50 18.43 -9.36
CA PHE A 164 16.49 19.15 -10.17
C PHE A 164 17.26 20.23 -9.40
N LEU A 165 16.95 20.44 -8.11
CA LEU A 165 17.56 21.42 -7.21
C LEU A 165 18.40 20.72 -6.14
#